data_AF-A0A8E7MFP9-F1
#
_entry.id   AF-A0A8E7MFP9-F1
#
_cell.length_a   1.000
_cell.length_b   1.000
_cell.length_c   1.000
_cell.angle_alpha   90.00
_cell.angle_beta   90.00
_cell.angle_gamma   90.00
#
_symmetry.space_group_name_H-M   'P 1'
#
loop_
_entity.id
_entity.type
_entity.pdbx_description
1 polymer ?
#
loop_
_entity_poly.entity_id
_entity_poly.type
_entity_poly.pdbx_seq_one_letter_code
_entity_poly.pdbx_strand_id
1 'polypeptide(L)'
;TNCLAPLAKVIHDKFGIVEGLMSTIHATTATQKTVDGPSNKDWRGGRGVNNNIIPSSTGAAKAVGKVIPSLNGKLTGLSFRVPTSDVSVVDLVARLEKDASYDDIKAAVKEAAASGPLKGVIEYTEDAVVS
;
A
#
# COMPACT_ATOMS: atom_id res chain seq x y z
N THR A 1 -2.66 5.71 1.61
CA THR A 1 -3.98 5.62 0.96
C THR A 1 -3.90 5.91 -0.53
N ASN A 2 -3.26 7.01 -0.97
CA ASN A 2 -3.15 7.34 -2.40
C ASN A 2 -2.42 6.30 -3.27
N CYS A 3 -1.47 5.53 -2.74
CA CYS A 3 -0.89 4.40 -3.48
C CYS A 3 -1.88 3.22 -3.59
N LEU A 4 -2.54 2.84 -2.49
CA LEU A 4 -3.41 1.67 -2.44
C LEU A 4 -4.76 1.88 -3.14
N ALA A 5 -5.39 3.05 -3.01
CA ALA A 5 -6.76 3.26 -3.48
C ALA A 5 -6.93 3.15 -5.01
N PRO A 6 -6.05 3.73 -5.85
CA PRO A 6 -6.12 3.56 -7.30
C PRO A 6 -5.96 2.10 -7.72
N LEU A 7 -4.98 1.38 -7.17
CA LEU A 7 -4.78 -0.03 -7.47
C LEU A 7 -6.00 -0.85 -7.03
N ALA A 8 -6.47 -0.67 -5.80
CA ALA A 8 -7.65 -1.35 -5.30
C ALA A 8 -8.89 -1.07 -6.16
N LYS A 9 -9.05 0.16 -6.68
CA LYS A 9 -10.14 0.50 -7.60
C LYS A 9 -10.04 -0.30 -8.91
N VAL A 10 -8.88 -0.31 -9.56
CA VAL A 10 -8.67 -1.04 -10.82
C VAL A 10 -8.99 -2.52 -10.65
N ILE A 11 -8.45 -3.14 -9.59
CA ILE A 11 -8.66 -4.56 -9.31
C ILE A 11 -10.13 -4.84 -8.94
N HIS A 12 -10.74 -4.00 -8.10
CA HIS A 12 -12.12 -4.18 -7.67
C HIS A 12 -13.12 -4.04 -8.82
N ASP A 13 -12.96 -3.02 -9.67
CA ASP A 13 -13.90 -2.76 -10.75
C ASP A 13 -13.89 -3.89 -11.81
N LYS A 14 -12.72 -4.48 -12.08
CA LYS A 14 -12.57 -5.55 -13.08
C LYS A 14 -12.89 -6.94 -12.52
N PHE A 15 -12.34 -7.27 -11.35
CA PHE A 15 -12.32 -8.65 -10.83
C PHE A 15 -13.10 -8.84 -9.54
N GLY A 16 -13.49 -7.75 -8.87
CA GLY A 16 -14.07 -7.80 -7.53
C GLY A 16 -13.00 -8.14 -6.48
N ILE A 17 -13.07 -7.47 -5.34
CA ILE A 17 -12.26 -7.81 -4.15
C ILE A 17 -13.23 -8.29 -3.10
N VAL A 18 -13.02 -9.51 -2.63
CA VAL A 18 -13.81 -10.11 -1.55
C VAL A 18 -13.26 -9.65 -0.21
N GLU A 19 -11.96 -9.78 -0.02
CA GLU A 19 -11.20 -9.34 1.15
C GLU A 19 -9.73 -9.13 0.79
N GLY A 20 -9.01 -8.32 1.57
CA GLY A 20 -7.59 -8.11 1.36
C GLY A 20 -6.85 -7.58 2.58
N LEU A 21 -5.58 -7.97 2.66
CA LEU A 21 -4.62 -7.53 3.67
C LEU A 21 -3.49 -6.79 2.99
N MET A 22 -3.20 -5.59 3.51
CA MET A 22 -2.12 -4.76 3.00
C MET A 22 -0.99 -4.63 4.02
N SER A 23 0.24 -4.76 3.53
CA SER A 23 1.44 -4.30 4.22
C SER A 23 2.03 -3.15 3.43
N THR A 24 2.52 -2.11 4.10
CA THR A 24 3.39 -1.13 3.44
C THR A 24 4.77 -1.18 4.06
N ILE A 25 5.78 -1.41 3.22
CA ILE A 25 7.18 -1.28 3.58
C ILE A 25 7.53 0.18 3.31
N HIS A 26 7.69 0.93 4.39
CA HIS A 26 7.62 2.38 4.36
C HIS A 26 8.95 2.98 4.83
N ALA A 27 9.41 3.98 4.09
CA ALA A 27 10.59 4.76 4.46
C ALA A 27 10.44 5.45 5.82
N THR A 28 11.59 5.87 6.32
CA THR A 28 11.72 6.67 7.52
C THR A 28 10.95 7.97 7.37
N THR A 29 10.32 8.43 8.46
CA THR A 29 9.64 9.72 8.52
C THR A 29 10.13 10.51 9.72
N ALA A 30 9.93 11.84 9.69
CA ALA A 30 10.43 12.76 10.71
C ALA A 30 9.94 12.49 12.15
N THR A 31 8.88 11.70 12.33
CA THR A 31 8.38 11.33 13.66
C THR A 31 9.21 10.24 14.35
N GLN A 32 10.07 9.54 13.60
CA GLN A 32 10.92 8.46 14.13
C GLN A 32 12.21 9.02 14.73
N LYS A 33 12.89 8.20 15.55
CA LYS A 33 14.07 8.62 16.32
C LYS A 33 15.35 8.05 15.70
N THR A 34 16.43 8.82 15.77
CA THR A 34 17.77 8.37 15.37
C THR A 34 18.33 7.32 16.33
N VAL A 35 18.01 7.45 17.63
CA VAL A 35 18.36 6.52 18.72
C VAL A 35 17.12 6.19 19.55
N ASP A 36 17.19 5.14 20.35
CA ASP A 36 16.08 4.71 21.22
C ASP A 36 15.66 5.85 22.19
N GLY A 37 14.36 6.11 22.27
CA GLY A 37 13.80 7.15 23.13
C GLY A 37 12.28 7.09 23.26
N PRO A 38 11.67 7.98 24.06
CA PRO A 38 10.23 8.00 24.25
C PRO A 38 9.51 8.39 22.96
N SER A 39 8.37 7.73 22.72
CA SER A 39 7.48 7.98 21.59
C SER A 39 6.06 8.21 22.10
N ASN A 40 5.43 9.28 21.59
CA ASN A 40 4.09 9.71 22.00
C ASN A 40 2.98 8.80 21.43
N LYS A 41 3.29 8.01 20.39
CA LYS A 41 2.27 7.26 19.64
C LYS A 41 2.28 5.77 19.97
N ASP A 42 3.45 5.15 19.93
CA ASP A 42 3.64 3.75 20.26
C ASP A 42 5.09 3.47 20.66
N TRP A 43 5.33 2.43 21.48
CA TRP A 43 6.66 2.10 21.99
C TRP A 43 7.65 1.68 20.89
N ARG A 44 7.16 1.09 19.79
CA ARG A 44 8.00 0.58 18.69
C ARG A 44 8.62 1.73 17.90
N GLY A 45 7.86 2.80 17.67
CA GLY A 45 8.31 4.01 16.99
C GLY A 45 9.31 4.85 17.79
N GLY A 46 9.53 4.52 19.07
CA GLY A 46 10.60 5.09 19.88
C GLY A 46 11.97 4.45 19.62
N ARG A 47 12.03 3.30 18.93
CA ARG A 47 13.29 2.63 18.62
C ARG A 47 14.05 3.36 17.50
N GLY A 48 15.38 3.31 17.55
CA GLY A 48 16.28 3.92 16.56
C GLY A 48 16.02 3.36 15.16
N VAL A 49 15.68 4.23 14.22
CA VAL A 49 15.16 3.83 12.90
C VAL A 49 16.19 3.16 12.00
N ASN A 50 17.47 3.53 12.10
CA ASN A 50 18.49 3.08 11.15
C ASN A 50 18.88 1.60 11.29
N ASN A 51 18.56 0.96 12.41
CA ASN A 51 19.00 -0.41 12.73
C ASN A 51 17.82 -1.35 13.08
N ASN A 52 16.59 -0.99 12.71
CA ASN A 52 15.41 -1.78 13.03
C ASN A 52 14.44 -1.86 11.85
N ILE A 53 13.77 -3.01 11.73
CA ILE A 53 12.48 -3.11 11.04
C ILE A 53 11.41 -2.88 12.09
N ILE A 54 10.62 -1.81 11.95
CA ILE A 54 9.68 -1.37 12.99
C ILE A 54 8.24 -1.58 12.53
N PRO A 55 7.52 -2.58 13.07
CA PRO A 55 6.09 -2.74 12.78
C PRO A 55 5.30 -1.56 13.34
N SER A 56 4.43 -0.97 12.52
CA SER A 56 3.57 0.15 12.91
C SER A 56 2.15 -0.02 12.36
N SER A 57 1.16 0.47 13.10
CA SER A 57 -0.23 0.47 12.66
C SER A 57 -0.49 1.56 11.61
N THR A 58 -1.38 1.28 10.67
CA THR A 58 -1.80 2.24 9.65
C THR A 58 -3.29 2.16 9.39
N GLY A 59 -3.94 3.31 9.25
CA GLY A 59 -5.34 3.41 8.86
C GLY A 59 -5.56 3.38 7.34
N ALA A 60 -4.50 3.30 6.55
CA ALA A 60 -4.56 3.53 5.09
C ALA A 60 -5.49 2.55 4.37
N ALA A 61 -5.44 1.25 4.67
CA ALA A 61 -6.32 0.25 4.07
C ALA A 61 -7.78 0.47 4.45
N LYS A 62 -8.07 0.72 5.73
CA LYS A 62 -9.43 1.06 6.20
C LYS A 62 -9.95 2.34 5.56
N ALA A 63 -9.08 3.32 5.31
CA ALA A 63 -9.44 4.58 4.66
C ALA A 63 -9.82 4.40 3.18
N VAL A 64 -9.35 3.34 2.51
CA VAL A 64 -9.83 3.01 1.14
C VAL A 64 -11.34 2.80 1.13
N GLY A 65 -11.89 2.14 2.15
CA GLY A 65 -13.33 1.95 2.29
C GLY A 65 -14.15 3.24 2.40
N LYS A 66 -13.52 4.37 2.75
CA LYS A 66 -14.19 5.68 2.76
C LYS A 66 -14.28 6.31 1.38
N VAL A 67 -13.31 6.05 0.51
CA VAL A 67 -13.26 6.60 -0.87
C VAL A 67 -13.81 5.64 -1.92
N ILE A 68 -13.84 4.33 -1.61
CA ILE A 68 -14.47 3.27 -2.39
C ILE A 68 -15.43 2.54 -1.44
N PRO A 69 -16.68 3.01 -1.29
CA PRO A 69 -17.62 2.49 -0.28
C PRO A 69 -17.88 0.98 -0.35
N SER A 70 -17.82 0.39 -1.55
CA SER A 70 -17.97 -1.07 -1.75
C SER A 70 -16.83 -1.91 -1.15
N LEU A 71 -15.71 -1.28 -0.79
CA LEU A 71 -14.56 -1.90 -0.13
C LEU A 71 -14.56 -1.65 1.39
N ASN A 72 -15.57 -0.98 1.94
CA ASN A 72 -15.64 -0.73 3.38
C ASN A 72 -15.73 -2.05 4.16
N GLY A 73 -14.84 -2.21 5.14
CA GLY A 73 -14.71 -3.45 5.93
C GLY A 73 -13.96 -4.60 5.24
N LYS A 74 -13.65 -4.50 3.94
CA LYS A 74 -12.96 -5.56 3.19
C LYS A 74 -11.44 -5.48 3.23
N LEU A 75 -10.89 -4.29 3.51
CA LEU A 75 -9.46 -4.03 3.51
C LEU A 75 -8.98 -3.56 4.89
N THR A 76 -7.93 -4.22 5.38
CA THR A 76 -7.17 -3.76 6.56
C THR A 76 -5.67 -3.99 6.31
N GLY A 77 -4.82 -3.52 7.21
CA GLY A 77 -3.38 -3.67 7.00
C GLY A 77 -2.50 -3.12 8.11
N LEU A 78 -1.20 -3.31 7.93
CA LEU A 78 -0.13 -2.81 8.79
C LEU A 78 1.00 -2.19 7.97
N SER A 79 2.04 -1.73 8.64
CA SER A 79 3.25 -1.20 7.99
C SER A 79 4.51 -1.69 8.69
N PHE A 80 5.60 -1.73 7.94
CA PHE A 80 6.95 -1.92 8.45
C PHE A 80 7.76 -0.69 8.07
N ARG A 81 8.31 0.02 9.07
CA ARG A 81 9.27 1.08 8.80
C ARG A 81 10.66 0.48 8.64
N VAL A 82 11.34 0.86 7.57
CA VAL A 82 12.67 0.34 7.21
C VAL A 82 13.69 1.46 7.02
N PRO A 83 15.01 1.16 7.11
CA PRO A 83 16.08 2.17 7.01
C PRO A 83 16.32 2.72 5.59
N THR A 84 15.29 3.28 4.96
CA THR A 84 15.41 4.05 3.71
C THR A 84 14.97 5.50 3.94
N SER A 85 15.60 6.44 3.22
CA SER A 85 15.35 7.88 3.38
C SER A 85 14.02 8.32 2.79
N ASP A 86 13.63 7.73 1.66
CA ASP A 86 12.38 8.00 0.97
C ASP A 86 11.98 6.77 0.12
N VAL A 87 10.82 6.85 -0.54
CA VAL A 87 10.17 5.81 -1.34
C VAL A 87 9.67 4.65 -0.48
N SER A 88 8.48 4.16 -0.83
CA SER A 88 7.77 3.14 -0.07
C SER A 88 6.99 2.27 -1.03
N VAL A 89 6.71 1.04 -0.61
CA VAL A 89 5.96 0.08 -1.41
C VAL A 89 4.72 -0.38 -0.66
N VAL A 90 3.65 -0.60 -1.41
CA VAL A 90 2.43 -1.28 -0.95
C VAL A 90 2.49 -2.71 -1.45
N ASP A 91 2.34 -3.64 -0.52
CA ASP A 91 2.12 -5.06 -0.77
C ASP A 91 0.66 -5.38 -0.42
N LEU A 92 -0.14 -5.76 -1.43
CA LEU A 92 -1.55 -6.07 -1.28
C LEU A 92 -1.77 -7.54 -1.64
N VAL A 93 -2.20 -8.32 -0.65
CA VAL A 93 -2.72 -9.67 -0.87
C VAL A 93 -4.24 -9.60 -0.83
N ALA A 94 -4.89 -9.94 -1.93
CA ALA A 94 -6.35 -9.86 -2.05
C ALA A 94 -6.93 -11.15 -2.65
N ARG A 95 -8.11 -11.53 -2.16
CA ARG A 95 -8.91 -12.58 -2.77
C ARG A 95 -9.93 -11.95 -3.72
N LEU A 96 -9.92 -12.42 -4.96
CA LEU A 96 -10.78 -11.89 -6.02
C LEU A 96 -12.10 -12.66 -6.09
N GLU A 97 -13.13 -11.99 -6.62
CA GLU A 97 -14.44 -12.61 -6.85
C GLU A 97 -14.48 -13.37 -8.18
N LYS A 98 -13.85 -12.80 -9.21
CA LYS A 98 -13.64 -13.42 -10.52
C LYS A 98 -12.20 -13.90 -10.62
N ASP A 99 -12.03 -15.09 -11.18
CA ASP A 99 -10.71 -15.60 -11.53
C ASP A 99 -10.02 -14.67 -12.53
N ALA A 100 -8.72 -14.47 -12.32
CA ALA A 100 -7.88 -13.65 -13.18
C ALA A 100 -6.48 -14.26 -13.23
N SER A 101 -5.94 -14.40 -14.44
CA SER A 101 -4.52 -14.70 -14.60
C SER A 101 -3.68 -13.47 -14.23
N TYR A 102 -2.39 -13.67 -13.97
CA TYR A 102 -1.49 -12.55 -13.72
C TYR A 102 -1.40 -11.60 -14.93
N ASP A 103 -1.52 -12.12 -16.15
CA ASP A 103 -1.54 -11.31 -17.36
C ASP A 103 -2.81 -10.44 -17.45
N ASP A 104 -3.96 -10.93 -16.99
CA ASP A 104 -5.19 -10.14 -16.90
C ASP A 104 -5.04 -8.97 -15.91
N ILE A 105 -4.39 -9.22 -14.77
CA ILE A 105 -4.10 -8.19 -13.77
C ILE A 105 -3.17 -7.11 -14.36
N LYS A 106 -2.07 -7.52 -15.00
CA LYS A 106 -1.13 -6.60 -15.66
C LYS A 106 -1.83 -5.77 -16.73
N ALA A 107 -2.65 -6.39 -17.57
CA ALA A 107 -3.39 -5.70 -18.62
C ALA A 107 -4.34 -4.64 -18.05
N ALA A 108 -5.08 -4.95 -16.99
CA ALA A 108 -5.98 -4.01 -16.33
C ALA A 108 -5.25 -2.79 -15.74
N VAL A 109 -4.09 -3.00 -15.09
CA VAL A 109 -3.28 -1.91 -14.54
C VAL A 109 -2.65 -1.07 -15.65
N LYS A 110 -2.15 -1.71 -16.71
CA LYS A 110 -1.58 -1.02 -17.88
C LYS A 110 -2.62 -0.17 -18.62
N GLU A 111 -3.83 -0.68 -18.79
CA GLU A 111 -4.97 0.06 -19.37
C GLU A 111 -5.29 1.31 -18.54
N ALA A 112 -5.38 1.15 -17.21
CA ALA A 112 -5.65 2.24 -16.28
C ALA A 112 -4.55 3.30 -16.22
N ALA A 113 -3.29 2.90 -16.42
CA ALA A 113 -2.14 3.82 -16.50
C ALA A 113 -2.09 4.59 -17.83
N ALA A 114 -2.50 3.96 -18.94
CA ALA A 114 -2.37 4.54 -20.28
C ALA A 114 -3.40 5.66 -20.57
N SER A 115 -4.62 5.55 -20.03
CA SER A 115 -5.73 6.45 -20.38
C SER A 115 -6.76 6.59 -19.26
N GLY A 116 -7.70 7.53 -19.43
CA GLY A 116 -8.79 7.74 -18.48
C GLY A 116 -8.38 8.50 -17.20
N PRO A 117 -9.19 8.42 -16.13
CA PRO A 117 -9.06 9.28 -14.95
C PRO A 117 -7.86 8.94 -14.05
N LEU A 118 -7.20 7.80 -14.26
CA LEU A 118 -6.02 7.38 -13.49
C LEU A 118 -4.71 7.64 -14.23
N LYS A 119 -4.75 8.15 -15.47
CA LYS A 119 -3.54 8.53 -16.21
C LYS A 119 -2.76 9.61 -15.45
N GLY A 120 -1.48 9.35 -15.19
CA GLY A 120 -0.62 10.23 -14.39
C GLY A 120 -0.84 10.15 -12.88
N VAL A 121 -1.71 9.24 -12.43
CA VAL A 121 -1.91 8.89 -11.01
C VAL A 121 -1.41 7.48 -10.73
N ILE A 122 -1.70 6.54 -11.63
CA ILE A 122 -1.12 5.20 -11.65
C ILE A 122 -0.17 5.08 -12.84
N GLU A 123 0.96 4.45 -12.59
CA GLU A 123 1.96 4.10 -13.62
C GLU A 123 2.19 2.60 -13.58
N TYR A 124 2.75 2.07 -14.67
CA TYR A 124 3.02 0.64 -14.83
C TYR A 124 4.42 0.45 -15.40
N THR A 125 5.16 -0.51 -14.85
CA THR A 125 6.51 -0.87 -15.30
C THR A 125 6.70 -2.38 -15.31
N GLU A 126 7.54 -2.86 -16.23
CA GLU A 126 8.04 -4.24 -16.32
C GLU A 126 9.58 -4.28 -16.13
N ASP A 127 10.19 -3.14 -15.80
CA ASP A 127 11.63 -3.04 -15.58
C ASP A 127 12.01 -3.59 -14.21
N ALA A 128 13.28 -3.99 -14.06
CA ALA A 128 13.85 -4.43 -12.79
C ALA A 128 14.17 -3.22 -11.87
N VAL A 129 13.12 -2.58 -11.34
CA VAL A 129 13.23 -1.37 -10.51
C VAL A 129 13.60 -1.67 -9.05
N VAL A 130 14.13 -0.65 -8.37
CA VAL A 130 14.33 -0.59 -6.92
C VAL A 130 13.72 0.71 -6.38
N SER A 131 13.65 0.85 -5.05
CA SER A 131 13.20 2.07 -4.37
C SER A 131 14.11 3.27 -4.62
#